data_AF-A0A524FIX8-F1
#
_entry.id   AF-A0A524FIX8-F1
#
_cell.length_a   1.000
_cell.length_b   1.000
_cell.length_c   1.000
_cell.angle_alpha   90.00
_cell.angle_beta   90.00
_cell.angle_gamma   90.00
#
_symmetry.space_group_name_H-M   'P 1'
#
loop_
_entity.id
_entity.type
_entity.pdbx_description
1 polymer ?
#
loop_
_entity_poly.entity_id
_entity_poly.type
_entity_poly.pdbx_seq_one_letter_code
_entity_poly.pdbx_strand_id
1 'polypeptide(L)'
;MEKLNKEFKNVKDSDNPDEINDFLIKLGKNPQHNHITFLKYFIEITDPEIHEQIKINLVYDLGEIGKLEIIDVKFIDYLMKEYYNSDRWIRNEIIVAFRKISMNTDLSEQVIQLIGNSLKEDYAPIKTNALKALSYINNIPKSLLKNILYILNSSNSELEELSTNILRKSIKNEFILVDLLDSLENYKILNKKGIRSILLIYFNSVDSLESFRELILKSKWDINYKEMFLNEIDDYQRLLLKNR
;
A
#
# COMPACT_ATOMS: atom_id res chain seq x y z
N MET A 1 -24.54 6.95 23.97
CA MET A 1 -25.36 6.49 22.84
C MET A 1 -26.59 7.38 22.61
N GLU A 2 -27.42 7.66 23.62
CA GLU A 2 -28.64 8.48 23.46
C GLU A 2 -28.39 9.90 22.91
N LYS A 3 -27.35 10.59 23.40
CA LYS A 3 -26.96 11.92 22.91
C LYS A 3 -26.60 11.91 21.42
N LEU A 4 -25.79 10.95 20.98
CA LEU A 4 -25.40 10.81 19.57
C LEU A 4 -26.59 10.44 18.67
N ASN A 5 -27.48 9.57 19.13
CA ASN A 5 -28.71 9.27 18.39
C ASN A 5 -29.60 10.51 18.21
N LYS A 6 -29.65 11.39 19.22
CA LYS A 6 -30.36 12.67 19.12
C LYS A 6 -29.68 13.63 18.14
N GLU A 7 -28.36 13.74 18.19
CA GLU A 7 -27.59 14.55 17.24
C GLU A 7 -27.77 14.02 15.80
N PHE A 8 -27.65 12.71 15.59
CA PHE A 8 -27.89 12.06 14.31
C PHE A 8 -29.28 12.36 13.75
N LYS A 9 -30.33 12.27 14.58
CA LYS A 9 -31.71 12.61 14.16
C LYS A 9 -31.85 14.05 13.67
N ASN A 10 -31.03 14.98 14.18
CA ASN A 10 -31.07 16.37 13.77
C ASN A 10 -30.32 16.61 12.46
N VAL A 11 -29.25 15.85 12.19
CA VAL A 11 -28.39 16.09 11.02
C VAL A 11 -28.67 15.17 9.83
N LYS A 12 -29.33 14.01 10.04
CA LYS A 12 -29.53 13.01 8.98
C LYS A 12 -30.38 13.49 7.79
N ASP A 13 -31.22 14.50 8.00
CA ASP A 13 -32.07 15.10 6.97
C ASP A 13 -31.65 16.56 6.71
N SER A 14 -30.45 16.96 7.15
CA SER A 14 -29.94 18.33 6.95
C SER A 14 -29.39 18.46 5.54
N ASP A 15 -29.74 19.56 4.87
CA ASP A 15 -29.15 19.92 3.58
C ASP A 15 -27.83 20.69 3.75
N ASN A 16 -27.37 20.89 4.98
CA ASN A 16 -26.14 21.60 5.30
C ASN A 16 -24.96 20.62 5.51
N PRO A 17 -24.00 20.53 4.57
CA PRO A 17 -22.88 19.61 4.67
C PRO A 17 -21.98 19.89 5.88
N ASP A 18 -21.90 21.13 6.35
CA ASP A 18 -21.07 21.50 7.51
C ASP A 18 -21.61 20.88 8.79
N GLU A 19 -22.93 20.84 8.98
CA GLU A 19 -23.56 20.20 10.14
C GLU A 19 -23.34 18.69 10.15
N ILE A 20 -23.41 18.06 8.97
CA ILE A 20 -23.12 16.64 8.81
C ILE A 20 -21.64 16.37 9.09
N ASN A 21 -20.74 17.18 8.52
CA ASN A 21 -19.30 17.05 8.75
C ASN A 21 -18.92 17.24 10.21
N ASP A 22 -19.51 18.20 10.93
CA ASP A 22 -19.31 18.37 12.37
C ASP A 22 -19.74 17.14 13.16
N PHE A 23 -20.82 16.47 12.72
CA PHE A 23 -21.25 15.20 13.30
C PHE A 23 -20.26 14.07 13.01
N LEU A 24 -19.85 13.88 11.75
CA LEU A 24 -18.89 12.85 11.34
C LEU A 24 -17.53 13.02 12.06
N ILE A 25 -17.01 14.24 12.13
CA ILE A 25 -15.76 14.53 12.85
C ILE A 25 -15.82 14.09 14.32
N LYS A 26 -17.00 14.20 14.98
CA LYS A 26 -17.17 13.69 16.35
C LYS A 26 -17.11 12.16 16.41
N LEU A 27 -17.69 11.48 15.42
CA LEU A 27 -17.62 10.02 15.31
C LEU A 27 -16.17 9.56 15.12
N GLY A 28 -15.44 10.17 14.19
CA GLY A 28 -14.06 9.84 13.91
C GLY A 28 -13.09 10.09 15.06
N LYS A 29 -13.34 11.12 15.89
CA LYS A 29 -12.55 11.38 17.10
C LYS A 29 -12.72 10.31 18.18
N ASN A 30 -13.89 9.68 18.25
CA ASN A 30 -14.22 8.65 19.24
C ASN A 30 -15.00 7.50 18.57
N PRO A 31 -14.34 6.70 17.72
CA PRO A 31 -15.02 5.67 16.95
C PRO A 31 -15.61 4.60 17.88
N GLN A 32 -16.81 4.12 17.55
CA GLN A 32 -17.49 3.02 18.24
C GLN A 32 -18.13 2.10 17.21
N HIS A 33 -18.24 0.81 17.53
CA HIS A 33 -18.79 -0.21 16.63
C HIS A 33 -20.16 0.18 16.03
N ASN A 34 -21.06 0.66 16.87
CA ASN A 34 -22.41 1.03 16.46
C ASN A 34 -22.47 2.28 15.55
N HIS A 35 -21.38 3.07 15.43
CA HIS A 35 -21.34 4.24 14.54
C HIS A 35 -21.44 3.87 13.06
N ILE A 36 -21.14 2.62 12.70
CA ILE A 36 -21.28 2.13 11.32
C ILE A 36 -22.71 2.28 10.79
N THR A 37 -23.70 2.25 11.68
CA THR A 37 -25.11 2.44 11.31
C THR A 37 -25.41 3.87 10.84
N PHE A 38 -24.72 4.88 11.39
CA PHE A 38 -24.83 6.26 10.93
C PHE A 38 -24.13 6.45 9.59
N LEU A 39 -22.93 5.88 9.42
CA LEU A 39 -22.21 5.95 8.14
C LEU A 39 -23.00 5.27 7.03
N LYS A 40 -23.63 4.13 7.31
CA LYS A 40 -24.53 3.45 6.37
C LYS A 40 -25.59 4.40 5.83
N TYR A 41 -26.26 5.15 6.72
CA TYR A 41 -27.27 6.11 6.30
C TYR A 41 -26.68 7.14 5.34
N PHE A 42 -25.55 7.75 5.71
CA PHE A 42 -24.97 8.82 4.90
C PHE A 42 -24.41 8.32 3.55
N ILE A 43 -23.98 7.06 3.47
CA ILE A 43 -23.50 6.45 2.23
C ILE A 43 -24.66 6.05 1.30
N GLU A 44 -25.77 5.56 1.86
CA GLU A 44 -26.86 4.96 1.07
C GLU A 44 -27.99 5.95 0.71
N ILE A 45 -28.22 6.99 1.52
CA ILE A 45 -29.46 7.79 1.46
C ILE A 45 -29.21 9.27 1.15
N THR A 46 -28.00 9.76 1.36
CA THR A 46 -27.68 11.19 1.17
C THR A 46 -27.73 11.60 -0.30
N ASP A 47 -28.19 12.82 -0.55
CA ASP A 47 -28.11 13.46 -1.87
C ASP A 47 -26.67 13.42 -2.41
N PRO A 48 -26.44 13.15 -3.71
CA PRO A 48 -25.10 13.07 -4.29
C PRO A 48 -24.24 14.33 -4.11
N GLU A 49 -24.82 15.53 -4.15
CA GLU A 49 -24.09 16.80 -3.98
C GLU A 49 -23.63 17.00 -2.54
N ILE A 50 -24.48 16.64 -1.57
CA ILE A 50 -24.11 16.63 -0.16
C ILE A 50 -23.08 15.53 0.11
N HIS A 51 -23.29 14.33 -0.44
CA HIS A 51 -22.37 13.20 -0.31
C HIS A 51 -20.95 13.58 -0.73
N GLU A 52 -20.80 14.24 -1.88
CA GLU A 52 -19.51 14.70 -2.38
C GLU A 52 -18.77 15.63 -1.38
N GLN A 53 -19.51 16.45 -0.65
CA GLN A 53 -18.96 17.41 0.32
C GLN A 53 -18.60 16.78 1.68
N ILE A 54 -19.18 15.62 2.01
CA ILE A 54 -18.94 14.92 3.28
C ILE A 54 -18.06 13.67 3.13
N LYS A 55 -17.83 13.19 1.91
CA LYS A 55 -17.23 11.87 1.66
C LYS A 55 -15.86 11.66 2.29
N ILE A 56 -15.03 12.69 2.39
CA ILE A 56 -13.70 12.54 3.01
C ILE A 56 -13.82 12.14 4.50
N ASN A 57 -14.81 12.69 5.21
CA ASN A 57 -15.08 12.32 6.60
C ASN A 57 -15.73 10.93 6.69
N LEU A 58 -16.60 10.56 5.73
CA LEU A 58 -17.12 9.19 5.63
C LEU A 58 -15.99 8.16 5.45
N VAL A 59 -15.04 8.42 4.55
CA VAL A 59 -13.87 7.56 4.32
C VAL A 59 -13.00 7.47 5.58
N TYR A 60 -12.73 8.62 6.22
CA TYR A 60 -11.94 8.67 7.45
C TYR A 60 -12.59 7.83 8.55
N ASP A 61 -13.89 8.02 8.80
CA ASP A 61 -14.65 7.33 9.83
C ASP A 61 -14.76 5.83 9.56
N LEU A 62 -14.99 5.42 8.30
CA LEU A 62 -14.95 3.99 7.91
C LEU A 62 -13.61 3.36 8.26
N GLY A 63 -12.51 4.06 7.99
CA GLY A 63 -11.18 3.63 8.38
C GLY A 63 -11.04 3.50 9.90
N GLU A 64 -11.48 4.50 10.67
CA GLU A 64 -11.38 4.47 12.15
C GLU A 64 -12.23 3.35 12.77
N ILE A 65 -13.45 3.12 12.28
CA ILE A 65 -14.28 1.99 12.72
C ILE A 65 -13.66 0.65 12.30
N GLY A 66 -13.07 0.57 11.09
CA GLY A 66 -12.38 -0.65 10.62
C GLY A 66 -11.15 -1.05 11.44
N LYS A 67 -10.58 -0.12 12.24
CA LYS A 67 -9.57 -0.49 13.26
C LYS A 67 -10.16 -1.25 14.44
N LEU A 68 -11.46 -1.13 14.68
CA LEU A 68 -12.13 -1.70 15.84
C LEU A 68 -12.80 -3.04 15.52
N GLU A 69 -13.26 -3.23 14.28
CA GLU A 69 -14.02 -4.41 13.89
C GLU A 69 -13.91 -4.78 12.41
N ILE A 70 -14.47 -5.93 12.08
CA ILE A 70 -14.65 -6.38 10.70
C ILE A 70 -15.72 -5.50 10.03
N ILE A 71 -15.39 -4.93 8.87
CA ILE A 71 -16.29 -4.10 8.08
C ILE A 71 -16.93 -4.94 6.97
N ASP A 72 -18.22 -4.72 6.73
CA ASP A 72 -18.98 -5.38 5.65
C ASP A 72 -18.41 -5.01 4.27
N VAL A 73 -18.40 -5.99 3.35
CA VAL A 73 -17.90 -5.87 1.98
C VAL A 73 -18.50 -4.67 1.24
N LYS A 74 -19.76 -4.32 1.49
CA LYS A 74 -20.40 -3.18 0.82
C LYS A 74 -19.71 -1.83 1.08
N PHE A 75 -19.10 -1.67 2.25
CA PHE A 75 -18.34 -0.45 2.57
C PHE A 75 -16.96 -0.47 1.91
N ILE A 76 -16.38 -1.67 1.72
CA ILE A 76 -15.17 -1.85 0.92
C ILE A 76 -15.45 -1.50 -0.55
N ASP A 77 -16.59 -1.97 -1.09
CA ASP A 77 -17.03 -1.65 -2.45
C ASP A 77 -17.26 -0.15 -2.63
N TYR A 78 -17.85 0.51 -1.63
CA TYR A 78 -17.97 1.97 -1.58
C TYR A 78 -16.59 2.64 -1.68
N LEU A 79 -15.63 2.27 -0.83
CA LEU A 79 -14.27 2.83 -0.86
C LEU A 79 -13.57 2.60 -2.21
N MET A 80 -13.75 1.41 -2.81
CA MET A 80 -13.20 1.11 -4.13
C MET A 80 -13.81 2.00 -5.21
N LYS A 81 -15.14 2.18 -5.21
CA LYS A 81 -15.84 3.07 -6.14
C LYS A 81 -15.35 4.51 -5.99
N GLU A 82 -15.25 5.01 -4.77
CA GLU A 82 -14.81 6.39 -4.52
C GLU A 82 -13.35 6.62 -4.91
N TYR A 83 -12.49 5.62 -4.80
CA TYR A 83 -11.09 5.73 -5.21
C TYR A 83 -10.97 6.07 -6.71
N TYR A 84 -11.79 5.46 -7.56
CA TYR A 84 -11.73 5.71 -9.01
C TYR A 84 -12.42 7.02 -9.44
N ASN A 85 -13.28 7.59 -8.59
CA ASN A 85 -14.07 8.78 -8.91
C ASN A 85 -13.62 10.05 -8.17
N SER A 86 -12.51 9.97 -7.42
CA SER A 86 -12.07 11.08 -6.57
C SER A 86 -10.68 11.60 -6.90
N ASP A 87 -10.39 12.80 -6.40
CA ASP A 87 -9.06 13.40 -6.49
C ASP A 87 -8.02 12.70 -5.61
N ARG A 88 -6.76 13.15 -5.72
CA ARG A 88 -5.62 12.58 -5.00
C ARG A 88 -5.73 12.64 -3.46
N TRP A 89 -6.47 13.60 -2.89
CA TRP A 89 -6.60 13.74 -1.44
C TRP A 89 -7.52 12.67 -0.88
N ILE A 90 -8.68 12.49 -1.50
CA ILE A 90 -9.62 11.43 -1.13
C ILE A 90 -9.04 10.05 -1.44
N ARG A 91 -8.37 9.87 -2.59
CA ARG A 91 -7.67 8.60 -2.89
C ARG A 91 -6.66 8.25 -1.81
N ASN A 92 -5.87 9.22 -1.34
CA ASN A 92 -4.95 9.01 -0.23
C ASN A 92 -5.66 8.58 1.05
N GLU A 93 -6.77 9.24 1.41
CA GLU A 93 -7.53 8.89 2.60
C GLU A 93 -8.16 7.49 2.48
N ILE A 94 -8.57 7.07 1.28
CA ILE A 94 -9.07 5.71 1.04
C ILE A 94 -7.96 4.68 1.25
N ILE A 95 -6.74 4.92 0.77
CA ILE A 95 -5.59 4.03 1.04
C ILE A 95 -5.29 3.97 2.55
N VAL A 96 -5.38 5.11 3.25
CA VAL A 96 -5.27 5.15 4.71
C VAL A 96 -6.37 4.33 5.38
N ALA A 97 -7.62 4.42 4.91
CA ALA A 97 -8.74 3.63 5.40
C ALA A 97 -8.51 2.12 5.18
N PHE A 98 -8.07 1.70 3.99
CA PHE A 98 -7.75 0.29 3.75
C PHE A 98 -6.65 -0.26 4.67
N ARG A 99 -5.61 0.53 4.97
CA ARG A 99 -4.60 0.14 5.96
C ARG A 99 -5.20 -0.10 7.34
N LYS A 100 -6.14 0.75 7.75
CA LYS A 100 -6.81 0.64 9.06
C LYS A 100 -7.71 -0.59 9.10
N ILE A 101 -8.50 -0.78 8.05
CA ILE A 101 -9.41 -1.92 7.87
C ILE A 101 -8.63 -3.25 7.83
N SER A 102 -7.47 -3.29 7.17
CA SER A 102 -6.66 -4.52 7.06
C SER A 102 -6.11 -5.05 8.38
N MET A 103 -6.25 -4.29 9.48
CA MET A 103 -5.88 -4.75 10.82
C MET A 103 -6.87 -5.78 11.38
N ASN A 104 -8.15 -5.75 10.94
CA ASN A 104 -9.19 -6.68 11.41
C ASN A 104 -9.92 -7.40 10.28
N THR A 105 -9.86 -6.90 9.05
CA THR A 105 -10.58 -7.43 7.89
C THR A 105 -9.59 -7.90 6.83
N ASP A 106 -9.72 -9.16 6.40
CA ASP A 106 -8.97 -9.65 5.24
C ASP A 106 -9.43 -8.94 3.97
N LEU A 107 -8.49 -8.25 3.31
CA LEU A 107 -8.78 -7.52 2.07
C LEU A 107 -8.82 -8.49 0.89
N SER A 108 -9.78 -8.30 -0.02
CA SER A 108 -9.87 -9.07 -1.25
C SER A 108 -8.67 -8.78 -2.17
N GLU A 109 -8.38 -9.71 -3.09
CA GLU A 109 -7.30 -9.54 -4.07
C GLU A 109 -7.46 -8.26 -4.89
N GLN A 110 -8.71 -7.86 -5.20
CA GLN A 110 -9.00 -6.63 -5.94
C GLN A 110 -8.57 -5.38 -5.16
N VAL A 111 -8.82 -5.33 -3.86
CA VAL A 111 -8.38 -4.23 -3.00
C VAL A 111 -6.85 -4.21 -2.89
N ILE A 112 -6.22 -5.38 -2.70
CA ILE A 112 -4.76 -5.49 -2.64
C ILE A 112 -4.14 -5.01 -3.97
N GLN A 113 -4.72 -5.37 -5.10
CA GLN A 113 -4.30 -4.94 -6.43
C GLN A 113 -4.45 -3.42 -6.62
N LEU A 114 -5.53 -2.83 -6.11
CA LEU A 114 -5.73 -1.37 -6.09
C LEU A 114 -4.64 -0.68 -5.28
N ILE A 115 -4.41 -1.12 -4.04
CA ILE A 115 -3.36 -0.58 -3.16
C ILE A 115 -1.99 -0.71 -3.85
N GLY A 116 -1.65 -1.89 -4.39
CA GLY A 116 -0.39 -2.11 -5.07
C GLY A 116 -0.21 -1.28 -6.34
N ASN A 117 -1.28 -1.00 -7.09
CA ASN A 117 -1.24 -0.13 -8.26
C ASN A 117 -1.07 1.35 -7.88
N SER A 118 -1.56 1.78 -6.72
CA SER A 118 -1.43 3.16 -6.23
C SER A 118 0.03 3.58 -6.01
N LEU A 119 0.97 2.63 -5.90
CA LEU A 119 2.42 2.86 -5.88
C LEU A 119 2.95 3.58 -7.14
N LYS A 120 2.18 3.52 -8.24
CA LYS A 120 2.51 4.19 -9.51
C LYS A 120 2.03 5.65 -9.57
N GLU A 121 1.20 6.09 -8.64
CA GLU A 121 0.71 7.48 -8.63
C GLU A 121 1.84 8.46 -8.36
N ASP A 122 1.84 9.66 -8.94
CA ASP A 122 2.92 10.63 -8.70
C ASP A 122 2.90 11.23 -7.28
N TYR A 123 1.74 11.21 -6.61
CA TYR A 123 1.57 11.82 -5.31
C TYR A 123 2.22 10.97 -4.19
N ALA A 124 3.34 11.45 -3.66
CA ALA A 124 4.17 10.72 -2.69
C ALA A 124 3.40 10.18 -1.46
N PRO A 125 2.45 10.93 -0.84
CA PRO A 125 1.67 10.41 0.29
C PRO A 125 0.89 9.13 -0.01
N ILE A 126 0.34 9.00 -1.23
CA ILE A 126 -0.35 7.77 -1.65
C ILE A 126 0.64 6.60 -1.67
N LYS A 127 1.83 6.77 -2.26
CA LYS A 127 2.86 5.72 -2.27
C LYS A 127 3.22 5.28 -0.85
N THR A 128 3.48 6.24 0.03
CA THR A 128 3.84 5.96 1.43
C THR A 128 2.73 5.20 2.15
N ASN A 129 1.48 5.65 2.04
CA ASN A 129 0.36 4.99 2.70
C ASN A 129 0.04 3.63 2.09
N ALA A 130 0.24 3.46 0.79
CA ALA A 130 0.06 2.18 0.11
C ALA A 130 1.09 1.16 0.57
N LEU A 131 2.37 1.53 0.69
CA LEU A 131 3.38 0.66 1.28
C LEU A 131 3.04 0.31 2.73
N LYS A 132 2.60 1.29 3.53
CA LYS A 132 2.14 1.05 4.91
C LYS A 132 0.92 0.11 4.97
N ALA A 133 0.03 0.13 3.98
CA ALA A 133 -1.08 -0.82 3.89
C ALA A 133 -0.58 -2.22 3.52
N LEU A 134 0.28 -2.32 2.51
CA LEU A 134 0.87 -3.58 2.05
C LEU A 134 1.71 -4.28 3.13
N SER A 135 2.33 -3.56 4.06
CA SER A 135 3.09 -4.19 5.16
C SER A 135 2.23 -5.03 6.11
N TYR A 136 0.93 -4.74 6.23
CA TYR A 136 -0.02 -5.55 7.01
C TYR A 136 -0.55 -6.77 6.25
N ILE A 137 -0.39 -6.80 4.93
CA ILE A 137 -0.85 -7.92 4.10
C ILE A 137 0.18 -9.05 4.17
N ASN A 138 -0.30 -10.28 4.37
CA ASN A 138 0.58 -11.45 4.53
C ASN A 138 1.13 -11.97 3.20
N ASN A 139 0.28 -12.04 2.19
CA ASN A 139 0.63 -12.57 0.88
C ASN A 139 0.40 -11.50 -0.19
N ILE A 140 1.48 -10.87 -0.65
CA ILE A 140 1.41 -9.90 -1.74
C ILE A 140 1.60 -10.65 -3.06
N PRO A 141 0.67 -10.50 -4.03
CA PRO A 141 0.82 -11.08 -5.36
C PRO A 141 2.15 -10.68 -6.02
N LYS A 142 2.83 -11.64 -6.67
CA LYS A 142 4.10 -11.39 -7.38
C LYS A 142 3.99 -10.24 -8.40
N SER A 143 2.83 -10.11 -9.06
CA SER A 143 2.54 -9.02 -10.01
C SER A 143 2.68 -7.63 -9.39
N LEU A 144 2.46 -7.48 -8.09
CA LEU A 144 2.57 -6.21 -7.36
C LEU A 144 3.99 -5.95 -6.86
N LEU A 145 4.79 -7.00 -6.64
CA LEU A 145 6.19 -6.84 -6.22
C LEU A 145 7.01 -6.05 -7.26
N LYS A 146 6.65 -6.10 -8.55
CA LYS A 146 7.21 -5.23 -9.59
C LYS A 146 7.11 -3.73 -9.25
N ASN A 147 5.97 -3.29 -8.71
CA ASN A 147 5.77 -1.88 -8.37
C ASN A 147 6.65 -1.48 -7.18
N ILE A 148 6.89 -2.41 -6.25
CA ILE A 148 7.78 -2.20 -5.10
C ILE A 148 9.25 -2.17 -5.56
N LEU A 149 9.64 -3.05 -6.49
CA LEU A 149 10.97 -3.01 -7.11
C LEU A 149 11.26 -1.66 -7.77
N TYR A 150 10.27 -1.07 -8.44
CA TYR A 150 10.44 0.27 -9.05
C TYR A 150 10.73 1.35 -8.00
N ILE A 151 10.18 1.23 -6.79
CA ILE A 151 10.40 2.19 -5.69
C ILE A 151 11.84 2.14 -5.17
N LEU A 152 12.54 1.01 -5.28
CA LEU A 152 13.95 0.91 -4.89
C LEU A 152 14.87 1.85 -5.70
N ASN A 153 14.41 2.29 -6.88
CA ASN A 153 15.11 3.30 -7.66
C ASN A 153 14.98 4.72 -7.09
N SER A 154 14.02 4.97 -6.20
CA SER A 154 13.74 6.30 -5.65
C SER A 154 14.82 6.71 -4.65
N SER A 155 15.06 8.02 -4.49
CA SER A 155 15.95 8.58 -3.47
C SER A 155 15.27 8.80 -2.12
N ASN A 156 14.00 8.45 -1.98
CA ASN A 156 13.23 8.66 -0.75
C ASN A 156 13.49 7.52 0.24
N SER A 157 14.13 7.83 1.36
CA SER A 157 14.52 6.83 2.37
C SER A 157 13.33 6.15 3.05
N GLU A 158 12.23 6.85 3.30
CA GLU A 158 11.02 6.24 3.90
C GLU A 158 10.41 5.20 2.95
N LEU A 159 10.31 5.53 1.66
CA LEU A 159 9.79 4.60 0.65
C LEU A 159 10.71 3.38 0.48
N GLU A 160 12.02 3.60 0.52
CA GLU A 160 13.02 2.53 0.42
C GLU A 160 12.95 1.57 1.63
N GLU A 161 12.82 2.10 2.84
CA GLU A 161 12.69 1.31 4.07
C GLU A 161 11.42 0.45 4.06
N LEU A 162 10.26 1.06 3.75
CA LEU A 162 8.99 0.35 3.69
C LEU A 162 9.01 -0.75 2.61
N SER A 163 9.55 -0.44 1.44
CA SER A 163 9.70 -1.40 0.33
C SER A 163 10.60 -2.57 0.72
N THR A 164 11.72 -2.28 1.37
CA THR A 164 12.66 -3.29 1.89
C THR A 164 11.97 -4.27 2.84
N ASN A 165 11.20 -3.76 3.80
CA ASN A 165 10.51 -4.60 4.78
C ASN A 165 9.52 -5.56 4.10
N ILE A 166 8.76 -5.06 3.12
CA ILE A 166 7.81 -5.87 2.36
C ILE A 166 8.53 -6.94 1.52
N LEU A 167 9.60 -6.56 0.84
CA LEU A 167 10.39 -7.46 -0.01
C LEU A 167 11.05 -8.57 0.83
N ARG A 168 11.58 -8.28 2.02
CA ARG A 168 12.11 -9.30 2.96
C ARG A 168 11.03 -10.26 3.45
N LYS A 169 9.81 -9.77 3.68
CA LYS A 169 8.68 -10.63 4.06
C LYS A 169 8.31 -11.57 2.92
N SER A 170 8.39 -11.12 1.68
CA SER A 170 7.86 -11.81 0.49
C SER A 170 8.87 -12.76 -0.18
N ILE A 171 10.17 -12.46 -0.13
CA ILE A 171 11.22 -13.19 -0.86
C ILE A 171 12.15 -13.83 0.16
N LYS A 172 12.25 -15.17 0.12
CA LYS A 172 12.93 -15.96 1.16
C LYS A 172 14.33 -16.43 0.78
N ASN A 173 14.66 -16.44 -0.51
CA ASN A 173 15.96 -16.88 -1.03
C ASN A 173 16.21 -16.29 -2.42
N GLU A 174 17.43 -16.48 -2.92
CA GLU A 174 17.92 -15.98 -4.20
C GLU A 174 17.20 -16.59 -5.41
N PHE A 175 16.70 -17.83 -5.32
CA PHE A 175 15.94 -18.46 -6.40
C PHE A 175 14.61 -17.75 -6.62
N ILE A 176 13.88 -17.42 -5.54
CA ILE A 176 12.64 -16.64 -5.61
C ILE A 176 12.92 -15.22 -6.11
N LEU A 177 14.05 -14.64 -5.70
CA LEU A 177 14.46 -13.31 -6.17
C LEU A 177 14.71 -13.32 -7.69
N VAL A 178 15.48 -14.28 -8.21
CA VAL A 178 15.74 -14.39 -9.65
C VAL A 178 14.45 -14.69 -10.42
N ASP A 179 13.59 -15.59 -9.94
CA ASP A 179 12.28 -15.84 -10.54
C ASP A 179 11.43 -14.55 -10.63
N LEU A 180 11.44 -13.73 -9.58
CA LEU A 180 10.76 -12.43 -9.59
C LEU A 180 11.39 -11.45 -10.58
N LEU A 181 12.73 -11.41 -10.67
CA LEU A 181 13.46 -10.54 -11.59
C LEU A 181 13.25 -10.95 -13.05
N ASP A 182 13.22 -12.26 -13.34
CA ASP A 182 12.93 -12.84 -14.65
C ASP A 182 11.47 -12.55 -15.07
N SER A 183 10.54 -12.70 -14.13
CA SER A 183 9.12 -12.50 -14.37
C SER A 183 8.84 -11.08 -14.88
N LEU A 184 8.11 -10.99 -16.00
CA LEU A 184 7.74 -9.72 -16.66
C LEU A 184 8.94 -8.77 -16.89
N GLU A 185 10.14 -9.35 -17.05
CA GLU A 185 11.41 -8.66 -17.25
C GLU A 185 11.71 -7.59 -16.17
N ASN A 186 11.37 -7.89 -14.91
CA ASN A 186 11.57 -6.97 -13.79
C ASN A 186 13.04 -6.59 -13.56
N TYR A 187 14.01 -7.38 -14.01
CA TYR A 187 15.42 -6.99 -14.01
C TYR A 187 15.67 -5.69 -14.81
N LYS A 188 14.84 -5.38 -15.81
CA LYS A 188 15.00 -4.18 -16.66
C LYS A 188 14.54 -2.88 -15.99
N ILE A 189 13.70 -2.98 -14.95
CA ILE A 189 13.16 -1.79 -14.28
C ILE A 189 14.09 -1.21 -13.22
N LEU A 190 15.14 -1.94 -12.84
CA LEU A 190 16.06 -1.52 -11.77
C LEU A 190 17.25 -0.75 -12.35
N ASN A 191 17.56 0.38 -11.73
CA ASN A 191 18.82 1.07 -11.96
C ASN A 191 19.89 0.58 -10.97
N LYS A 192 21.13 1.07 -11.08
CA LYS A 192 22.23 0.73 -10.17
C LYS A 192 21.87 0.87 -8.69
N LYS A 193 21.09 1.90 -8.32
CA LYS A 193 20.63 2.08 -6.94
C LYS A 193 19.70 0.93 -6.54
N GLY A 194 18.67 0.65 -7.33
CA GLY A 194 17.73 -0.43 -7.05
C GLY A 194 18.42 -1.79 -6.92
N ILE A 195 19.42 -2.06 -7.77
CA ILE A 195 20.26 -3.27 -7.68
C ILE A 195 21.01 -3.31 -6.35
N ARG A 196 21.68 -2.22 -5.96
CA ARG A 196 22.38 -2.14 -4.67
C ARG A 196 21.44 -2.36 -3.49
N SER A 197 20.23 -1.80 -3.53
CA SER A 197 19.23 -2.04 -2.49
C SER A 197 18.89 -3.53 -2.42
N ILE A 198 18.66 -4.21 -3.54
CA ILE A 198 18.47 -5.68 -3.55
C ILE A 198 19.65 -6.41 -2.94
N LEU A 199 20.89 -6.03 -3.31
CA LEU A 199 22.09 -6.67 -2.78
C LEU A 199 22.17 -6.55 -1.25
N LEU A 200 21.92 -5.35 -0.72
CA LEU A 200 21.88 -5.07 0.72
C LEU A 200 20.72 -5.77 1.45
N ILE A 201 19.60 -5.99 0.77
CA ILE A 201 18.42 -6.61 1.38
C ILE A 201 18.66 -8.11 1.64
N TYR A 202 19.28 -8.81 0.69
CA TYR A 202 19.28 -10.28 0.64
C TYR A 202 20.64 -10.95 0.90
N PHE A 203 21.76 -10.25 0.69
CA PHE A 203 23.08 -10.88 0.70
C PHE A 203 23.95 -10.28 1.78
N ASN A 204 24.32 -11.09 2.78
CA ASN A 204 25.21 -10.69 3.87
C ASN A 204 26.53 -11.50 3.87
N SER A 205 26.72 -12.40 2.90
CA SER A 205 27.88 -13.26 2.78
C SER A 205 28.31 -13.39 1.32
N VAL A 206 29.60 -13.65 1.11
CA VAL A 206 30.15 -13.89 -0.22
C VAL A 206 29.53 -15.14 -0.86
N ASP A 207 29.27 -16.19 -0.08
CA ASP A 207 28.75 -17.46 -0.60
C ASP A 207 27.33 -17.32 -1.15
N SER A 208 26.44 -16.62 -0.42
CA SER A 208 25.07 -16.36 -0.90
C SER A 208 25.05 -15.45 -2.12
N LEU A 209 25.96 -14.47 -2.17
CA LEU A 209 26.12 -13.58 -3.31
C LEU A 209 26.60 -14.33 -4.56
N GLU A 210 27.52 -15.29 -4.41
CA GLU A 210 28.04 -16.07 -5.55
C GLU A 210 26.98 -17.03 -6.11
N SER A 211 26.16 -17.65 -5.26
CA SER A 211 24.96 -18.40 -5.69
C SER A 211 24.06 -17.55 -6.60
N PHE A 212 23.75 -16.31 -6.19
CA PHE A 212 22.95 -15.39 -6.99
C PHE A 212 23.62 -14.98 -8.30
N ARG A 213 24.95 -14.75 -8.28
CA ARG A 213 25.74 -14.46 -9.47
C ARG A 213 25.65 -15.58 -10.51
N GLU A 214 25.77 -16.83 -10.08
CA GLU A 214 25.63 -17.98 -10.98
C GLU A 214 24.25 -18.06 -11.64
N LEU A 215 23.18 -17.76 -10.88
CA LEU A 215 21.83 -17.73 -11.41
C LEU A 215 21.67 -16.65 -12.49
N ILE A 216 22.24 -15.46 -12.27
CA ILE A 216 22.25 -14.37 -13.27
C ILE A 216 23.05 -14.75 -14.52
N LEU A 217 24.21 -15.39 -14.36
CA LEU A 217 25.02 -15.84 -15.50
C LEU A 217 24.23 -16.82 -16.39
N LYS A 218 23.54 -17.78 -15.76
CA LYS A 218 22.70 -18.80 -16.42
C LYS A 218 21.39 -18.25 -16.99
N SER A 219 20.97 -17.04 -16.62
CA SER A 219 19.71 -16.45 -17.07
C SER A 219 19.74 -16.08 -18.57
N LYS A 220 18.56 -15.89 -19.16
CA LYS A 220 18.41 -15.41 -20.54
C LYS A 220 18.27 -13.87 -20.61
N TRP A 221 18.76 -13.16 -19.61
CA TRP A 221 18.65 -11.70 -19.57
C TRP A 221 19.40 -11.05 -20.73
N ASP A 222 18.89 -9.89 -21.13
CA ASP A 222 19.58 -8.98 -22.03
C ASP A 222 20.98 -8.66 -21.48
N ILE A 223 21.97 -8.68 -22.37
CA ILE A 223 23.38 -8.58 -22.01
C ILE A 223 23.70 -7.31 -21.22
N ASN A 224 23.09 -6.18 -21.57
CA ASN A 224 23.39 -4.89 -20.93
C ASN A 224 22.94 -4.89 -19.47
N TYR A 225 21.76 -5.43 -19.20
CA TYR A 225 21.23 -5.51 -17.84
C TYR A 225 21.95 -6.59 -17.02
N LYS A 226 22.31 -7.71 -17.66
CA LYS A 226 23.13 -8.76 -17.03
C LYS A 226 24.47 -8.18 -16.58
N GLU A 227 25.18 -7.47 -17.46
CA GLU A 227 26.45 -6.82 -17.14
C GLU A 227 26.29 -5.77 -16.03
N MET A 228 25.22 -4.97 -16.06
CA MET A 228 24.95 -4.00 -15.00
C MET A 228 24.80 -4.68 -13.63
N PHE A 229 24.04 -5.78 -13.54
CA PHE A 229 23.91 -6.55 -12.30
C PHE A 229 25.23 -7.15 -11.84
N LEU A 230 25.98 -7.79 -12.74
CA LEU A 230 27.26 -8.42 -12.41
C LEU A 230 28.29 -7.39 -11.92
N ASN A 231 28.33 -6.20 -12.52
CA ASN A 231 29.21 -5.12 -12.06
C ASN A 231 28.86 -4.66 -10.64
N GLU A 232 27.57 -4.49 -10.32
CA GLU A 232 27.15 -4.12 -8.96
C GLU A 232 27.40 -5.26 -7.94
N ILE A 233 27.31 -6.53 -8.37
CA ILE A 233 27.70 -7.69 -7.56
C ILE A 233 29.20 -7.66 -7.25
N ASP A 234 30.04 -7.44 -8.25
CA ASP A 234 31.50 -7.40 -8.08
C ASP A 234 31.92 -6.27 -7.13
N ASP A 235 31.29 -5.08 -7.25
CA ASP A 235 31.53 -3.96 -6.34
C ASP A 235 31.04 -4.27 -4.91
N TYR A 236 29.88 -4.90 -4.77
CA TYR A 236 29.35 -5.29 -3.46
C TYR A 236 30.19 -6.38 -2.78
N GLN A 237 30.68 -7.36 -3.54
CA GLN A 237 31.56 -8.42 -3.04
C GLN A 237 32.85 -7.84 -2.45
N ARG A 238 33.44 -6.83 -3.09
CA ARG A 238 34.62 -6.11 -2.56
C ARG A 238 34.32 -5.45 -1.21
N LEU A 239 33.12 -4.90 -1.02
CA LEU A 239 32.70 -4.31 0.26
C LEU A 239 32.55 -5.38 1.34
N LEU A 240 31.93 -6.52 1.02
CA LEU A 240 31.80 -7.64 1.96
C LEU A 240 33.17 -8.17 2.41
N LEU A 241 34.14 -8.27 1.49
CA LEU A 241 35.50 -8.73 1.81
C LEU A 241 36.29 -7.75 2.67
N LYS A 242 36.04 -6.44 2.54
CA LYS A 242 36.69 -5.41 3.38
C LYS A 242 36.14 -5.34 4.81
N ASN A 243 34.90 -5.81 5.01
CA ASN A 243 34.21 -5.77 6.30
C ASN A 243 34.31 -7.10 7.08
N ARG A 244 35.11 -8.06 6.60
CA ARG A 244 35.48 -9.29 7.30
C ARG A 244 36.76 -9.07 8.09
#